data_AF-A0A646KN17-F1
#
_entry.id   AF-A0A646KN17-F1
#
_cell.length_a   1.000
_cell.length_b   1.000
_cell.length_c   1.000
_cell.angle_alpha   90.00
_cell.angle_beta   90.00
_cell.angle_gamma   90.00
#
_symmetry.space_group_name_H-M   'P 1'
#
loop_
_entity.id
_entity.type
_entity.pdbx_description
1 polymer ?
#
loop_
_entity_poly.entity_id
_entity_poly.type
_entity_poly.pdbx_seq_one_letter_code
_entity_poly.pdbx_strand_id
1 'polypeptide(L)'
;MTRSRSLVEDVWPLSPLQEGMLFHAGFDDRGPDVYTVQSALDVNGPVEADRLRTSWEALLTRHAALRACFRPVTGAQMVQVIPR
;
A
#
# COMPACT_ATOMS: atom_id res chain seq x y z
N MET A 1 2.32 32.81 -8.95
CA MET A 1 2.88 31.44 -9.11
C MET A 1 2.21 30.53 -8.10
N THR A 2 1.20 29.77 -8.51
CA THR A 2 0.52 28.80 -7.64
C THR A 2 1.40 27.56 -7.53
N ARG A 3 2.07 27.33 -6.39
CA ARG A 3 2.76 26.05 -6.16
C ARG A 3 1.72 24.94 -6.18
N SER A 4 1.79 24.06 -7.17
CA SER A 4 1.02 22.81 -7.16
C SER A 4 1.36 22.06 -5.87
N ARG A 5 0.34 21.75 -5.08
CA ARG A 5 0.50 21.02 -3.83
C ARG A 5 0.89 19.58 -4.21
N SER A 6 2.05 19.13 -3.73
CA SER A 6 2.53 17.77 -4.02
C SER A 6 1.47 16.73 -3.62
N LEU A 7 1.29 15.69 -4.42
CA LEU A 7 0.44 14.54 -4.07
C LEU A 7 1.17 13.53 -3.17
N VAL A 8 2.47 13.72 -2.93
CA VAL A 8 3.30 12.85 -2.09
C VAL A 8 3.41 13.43 -0.69
N GLU A 9 3.05 12.64 0.31
CA GLU A 9 3.24 12.90 1.73
C GLU A 9 4.69 12.68 2.14
N ASP A 10 5.26 11.51 1.82
CA ASP A 10 6.63 11.11 2.21
C ASP A 10 7.24 10.06 1.26
N VAL A 11 8.55 9.84 1.36
CA VAL A 11 9.30 8.81 0.63
C VAL A 11 10.29 8.12 1.57
N TRP A 12 10.23 6.79 1.68
CA TRP A 12 11.07 5.98 2.56
C TRP A 12 11.89 4.93 1.79
N PRO A 13 13.04 4.49 2.33
CA PRO A 13 13.69 3.26 1.85
C PRO A 13 12.82 2.04 2.16
N LEU A 14 13.06 0.92 1.48
CA LEU A 14 12.47 -0.36 1.84
C LEU A 14 13.21 -0.95 3.06
N SER A 15 12.50 -1.74 3.85
CA SER A 15 13.16 -2.66 4.79
C SER A 15 13.74 -3.87 4.03
N PRO A 16 14.76 -4.57 4.59
CA PRO A 16 15.33 -5.74 3.93
C PRO A 16 14.30 -6.83 3.57
N LEU A 17 13.26 -7.00 4.40
CA LEU A 17 12.17 -7.94 4.10
C LEU A 17 11.34 -7.49 2.88
N GLN A 18 11.01 -6.20 2.80
CA GLN A 18 10.26 -5.66 1.66
C GLN A 18 11.05 -5.76 0.36
N GLU A 19 12.38 -5.56 0.40
CA GLU A 19 13.25 -5.78 -0.76
C GLU A 19 13.19 -7.23 -1.25
N GLY A 20 13.30 -8.20 -0.34
CA GLY A 20 13.21 -9.63 -0.66
C GLY A 20 11.84 -10.02 -1.22
N MET A 21 10.75 -9.55 -0.60
CA MET A 21 9.39 -9.80 -1.09
C MET A 21 9.17 -9.24 -2.49
N LEU A 22 9.59 -8.00 -2.73
CA LEU A 22 9.42 -7.33 -4.03
C LEU A 22 10.27 -7.99 -5.12
N PHE A 23 11.49 -8.44 -4.78
CA PHE A 23 12.32 -9.23 -5.69
C PHE A 23 11.56 -10.48 -6.13
N HIS A 24 11.07 -11.29 -5.19
CA HIS A 24 10.35 -12.54 -5.49
C HIS A 24 9.05 -12.32 -6.28
N ALA A 25 8.26 -11.29 -5.94
CA ALA A 25 7.03 -10.96 -6.66
C ALA A 25 7.27 -10.60 -8.14
N GLY A 26 8.46 -10.10 -8.49
CA GLY A 26 8.82 -9.75 -9.87
C GLY A 26 9.30 -10.92 -10.76
N PHE A 27 9.47 -12.13 -10.22
CA PHE A 27 9.88 -13.31 -11.01
C PHE A 27 8.73 -14.22 -11.43
N ASP A 28 7.57 -14.15 -10.76
CA ASP A 28 6.45 -15.08 -10.97
C ASP A 28 5.19 -14.37 -11.46
N ASP A 29 5.21 -13.97 -12.74
CA ASP A 29 4.05 -13.36 -13.41
C ASP A 29 2.96 -14.38 -13.82
N ARG A 30 3.12 -15.67 -13.46
CA ARG A 30 2.29 -16.77 -13.97
C ARG A 30 1.59 -17.61 -12.90
N GLY A 31 1.92 -17.41 -11.62
CA GLY A 31 1.29 -18.06 -10.46
C GLY A 31 0.54 -17.10 -9.52
N PRO A 32 -0.16 -17.62 -8.50
CA PRO A 32 -0.69 -16.80 -7.40
C PRO A 32 0.44 -16.07 -6.68
N ASP A 33 0.30 -14.77 -6.42
CA ASP A 33 1.27 -14.03 -5.62
C ASP A 33 1.27 -14.58 -4.18
N VAL A 34 2.35 -15.27 -3.82
CA VAL A 34 2.57 -15.90 -2.50
C VAL A 34 2.59 -14.90 -1.34
N TYR A 35 2.71 -13.60 -1.63
CA TYR A 35 2.65 -12.53 -0.63
C TYR A 35 1.26 -11.90 -0.49
N THR A 36 0.26 -12.35 -1.27
CA THR A 36 -1.12 -11.95 -1.07
C THR A 36 -1.74 -12.73 0.09
N VAL A 37 -2.05 -12.03 1.18
CA VAL A 37 -2.79 -12.59 2.32
C VAL A 37 -4.26 -12.20 2.21
N GLN A 38 -5.14 -13.20 2.17
CA GLN A 38 -6.59 -13.00 2.20
C GLN A 38 -7.15 -13.47 3.54
N SER A 39 -7.96 -12.62 4.18
CA SER A 39 -8.71 -12.96 5.39
C SER A 39 -10.19 -12.68 5.14
N ALA A 40 -11.05 -13.63 5.48
CA ALA A 40 -12.49 -13.48 5.46
C ALA A 40 -13.02 -13.44 6.89
N LEU A 41 -13.96 -12.54 7.16
CA LEU A 41 -14.54 -12.34 8.48
C LEU A 41 -16.06 -12.43 8.38
N ASP A 42 -16.65 -13.30 9.18
CA ASP A 42 -18.09 -13.36 9.35
C ASP A 42 -18.54 -12.30 10.34
N VAL A 43 -19.45 -11.43 9.89
CA VAL A 43 -20.06 -10.39 10.73
C VAL A 43 -21.49 -10.80 11.04
N ASN A 44 -21.76 -11.02 12.32
CA ASN A 44 -23.11 -11.32 12.79
C ASN A 44 -23.91 -10.03 12.95
N GLY A 45 -25.02 -9.92 12.24
CA GLY A 45 -25.91 -8.75 12.28
C GLY A 45 -25.81 -7.86 11.03
N PRO A 46 -26.55 -6.74 11.01
CA PRO A 46 -26.58 -5.85 9.85
C PRO A 46 -25.25 -5.14 9.64
N VAL A 47 -24.84 -5.02 8.37
CA VAL A 47 -23.65 -4.28 7.95
C VAL A 47 -24.09 -3.01 7.23
N GLU A 48 -23.77 -1.86 7.82
CA GLU A 48 -23.98 -0.55 7.22
C GLU A 48 -22.79 -0.21 6.30
N ALA A 49 -22.99 -0.37 4.99
CA ALA A 49 -21.92 -0.24 4.00
C ALA A 49 -21.21 1.13 4.05
N ASP A 50 -21.96 2.21 4.23
CA ASP A 50 -21.38 3.56 4.31
C ASP A 50 -20.53 3.75 5.56
N ARG A 51 -20.99 3.23 6.71
CA ARG A 51 -20.20 3.26 7.95
C ARG A 51 -18.92 2.45 7.81
N LEU A 52 -18.99 1.28 7.18
CA LEU A 52 -17.81 0.45 6.92
C LEU A 52 -16.83 1.19 6.01
N ARG A 53 -17.31 1.80 4.93
CA ARG A 53 -16.50 2.60 4.01
C ARG A 53 -15.80 3.76 4.71
N THR A 54 -16.53 4.57 5.48
CA THR A 54 -15.95 5.68 6.24
C THR A 54 -14.89 5.21 7.24
N SER A 55 -15.13 4.06 7.90
CA SER A 55 -14.13 3.48 8.81
C SER A 55 -12.86 3.06 8.08
N TRP A 56 -13.00 2.50 6.86
CA TRP A 56 -11.87 2.10 6.03
C TRP A 56 -11.06 3.30 5.54
N GLU A 57 -11.73 4.36 5.09
CA GLU A 57 -11.10 5.63 4.69
C GLU A 57 -10.30 6.25 5.85
N ALA A 58 -10.83 6.17 7.08
CA ALA A 58 -10.11 6.61 8.28
C ALA A 58 -8.87 5.76 8.56
N LEU A 59 -8.93 4.43 8.36
CA LEU A 59 -7.76 3.56 8.48
C LEU A 59 -6.69 3.92 7.45
N LEU A 60 -7.06 4.11 6.18
CA LEU A 60 -6.11 4.53 5.14
C LEU A 60 -5.46 5.86 5.48
N THR A 61 -6.26 6.85 5.92
CA THR A 61 -5.76 8.17 6.32
C THR A 61 -4.72 8.04 7.45
N ARG A 62 -5.03 7.24 8.47
CA ARG A 62 -4.21 7.06 9.67
C ARG A 62 -2.92 6.25 9.42
N HIS A 63 -2.97 5.25 8.55
CA HIS A 63 -1.90 4.26 8.39
C HIS A 63 -1.21 4.39 7.03
N ALA A 64 -0.09 5.10 6.97
CA ALA A 64 0.72 5.28 5.77
C ALA A 64 1.08 3.96 5.05
N ALA A 65 1.32 2.88 5.81
CA ALA A 65 1.63 1.56 5.25
C ALA A 65 0.52 1.01 4.33
N LEU A 66 -0.76 1.37 4.57
CA LEU A 66 -1.89 0.95 3.73
C LEU A 66 -2.02 1.78 2.45
N ARG A 67 -1.32 2.92 2.36
CA ARG A 67 -1.27 3.80 1.19
C ARG A 67 0.03 3.69 0.40
N ALA A 68 1.04 3.03 0.97
CA ALA A 68 2.37 2.96 0.40
C ALA A 68 2.35 2.30 -0.98
N CYS A 69 3.11 2.87 -1.91
CA CYS A 69 3.37 2.28 -3.22
C CYS A 69 4.87 2.18 -3.47
N PHE A 70 5.31 1.16 -4.20
CA PHE A 70 6.71 0.94 -4.50
C PHE A 70 7.05 1.50 -5.89
N ARG A 71 8.09 2.31 -5.98
CA ARG A 71 8.51 2.98 -7.22
C ARG A 71 10.02 2.88 -7.41
N PRO A 72 10.49 2.65 -8.64
CA PRO A 72 11.90 2.78 -8.95
C PRO A 72 12.31 4.27 -8.95
N VAL A 73 13.52 4.54 -8.47
CA VAL A 73 14.20 5.82 -8.65
C VAL A 73 15.50 5.61 -9.43
N THR A 74 16.12 6.71 -9.88
CA THR A 74 17.39 6.66 -10.63
C THR A 74 18.43 5.81 -9.89
N GLY A 75 19.10 4.89 -10.61
CA GLY A 75 20.09 3.98 -10.02
C GLY A 75 19.54 2.63 -9.57
N ALA A 76 18.36 2.23 -10.05
CA ALA A 76 17.72 0.92 -9.79
C ALA A 76 17.30 0.66 -8.32
N GLN A 77 17.32 1.70 -7.48
CA GLN A 77 16.80 1.61 -6.12
C GLN A 77 15.27 1.70 -6.13
N MET A 78 14.61 0.83 -5.37
CA MET A 78 13.17 0.96 -5.09
C MET A 78 12.97 1.82 -3.84
N VAL A 79 11.90 2.59 -3.82
CA VAL A 79 11.47 3.37 -2.64
C VAL A 79 9.98 3.16 -2.36
N GLN A 80 9.59 3.37 -1.11
CA GLN A 80 8.20 3.49 -0.69
C GLN A 80 7.76 4.94 -0.86
N VAL A 81 6.74 5.20 -1.67
CA VAL A 81 6.10 6.50 -1.82
C VAL A 81 4.77 6.48 -1.09
N ILE A 82 4.58 7.44 -0.19
CA ILE A 82 3.36 7.60 0.60
C ILE A 82 2.53 8.74 -0.04
N PRO A 83 1.41 8.45 -0.72
CA PRO A 83 0.54 9.46 -1.31
C PRO A 83 -0.35 10.10 -0.24
N ARG A 84 -0.67 11.40 -0.36
CA ARG A 84 -1.62 12.06 0.55
C ARG A 84 -3.04 11.52 0.43
#